data_AF-W6KMY1-F1
#
_entry.id   AF-W6KMY1-F1
#
_cell.length_a   1.000
_cell.length_b   1.000
_cell.length_c   1.000
_cell.angle_alpha   90.00
_cell.angle_beta   90.00
_cell.angle_gamma   90.00
#
_symmetry.space_group_name_H-M   'P 1'
#
loop_
_entity.id
_entity.type
_entity.pdbx_description
1 polymer ?
#
loop_
_entity_poly.entity_id
_entity_poly.type
_entity_poly.pdbx_seq_one_letter_code
_entity_poly.pdbx_strand_id
1 'polypeptide(L)'
;MQGTWNLFKTNYPNISPGLRVFVRQSVDAFKTWRKIYHRGRQYGPTDYVEQAEVYSPDYWKRGISQEKNVWVDMKLSEEVSQKELAQLIRCKLDAWRVAHVCAAPLLIGGYALPLAVLWLSSYTWVPYSFCLTEEEKKEWYEAQDLYRYRSIPSFLADTKWYFDFHAYPFNAVHERAWEELFEKNNVRRDPKVVRPAAEMYEGFIRFDWIRRKSLRHLARSMNLPTFPMLTRMCAMTRIRDYWNLIWNEDYMVITQELHKTMSRDELYEFAWRRFLAPYDKNLSQAQLIERVNDYFEFLGPDFVKEGKTPNLIVLSCYVFGYYNDPAYLVEDISDLEKNDFQYMSGLAKDAFMRRLEFENGPLRDQVEVHTQKLLAERAAAAAKGLNSKEVEA
;
A
#
# COMPACT_ATOMS: atom_id res chain seq x y z
N MET A 1 23.55 -13.54 -2.96
CA MET A 1 23.60 -12.23 -2.29
C MET A 1 24.59 -11.33 -3.03
N GLN A 2 24.11 -10.34 -3.78
CA GLN A 2 24.96 -9.28 -4.34
C GLN A 2 25.34 -8.34 -3.19
N GLY A 3 26.61 -8.28 -2.79
CA GLY A 3 27.04 -7.36 -1.74
C GLY A 3 26.76 -5.89 -2.11
N THR A 4 26.53 -5.06 -1.10
CA THR A 4 26.28 -3.60 -1.19
C THR A 4 27.22 -2.89 -2.20
N TRP A 5 28.47 -3.34 -2.32
CA TRP A 5 29.47 -2.81 -3.26
C TRP A 5 29.24 -3.21 -4.74
N ASN A 6 28.73 -4.42 -5.00
CA ASN A 6 28.43 -4.88 -6.36
C ASN A 6 27.23 -4.13 -6.93
N LEU A 7 26.23 -3.87 -6.09
CA LEU A 7 25.06 -3.09 -6.49
C LEU A 7 25.45 -1.63 -6.80
N PHE A 8 26.31 -1.05 -5.97
CA PHE A 8 26.89 0.28 -6.23
C PHE A 8 27.62 0.32 -7.59
N LYS A 9 28.50 -0.64 -7.87
CA LYS A 9 29.21 -0.73 -9.16
C LYS A 9 28.27 -0.84 -10.36
N THR A 10 27.16 -1.54 -10.20
CA THR A 10 26.15 -1.74 -11.25
C THR A 10 25.35 -0.47 -11.48
N ASN A 11 24.93 0.21 -10.41
CA ASN A 11 24.13 1.43 -10.50
C ASN A 11 24.94 2.70 -10.82
N TYR A 12 26.24 2.73 -10.53
CA TYR A 12 27.07 3.91 -10.73
C TYR A 12 27.11 4.39 -12.20
N PRO A 13 27.31 3.52 -13.21
CA PRO A 13 27.19 3.89 -14.62
C PRO A 13 25.80 4.45 -14.99
N ASN A 14 24.76 4.02 -14.29
CA ASN A 14 23.37 4.40 -14.57
C ASN A 14 22.99 5.79 -14.02
N ILE A 15 23.86 6.45 -13.24
CA ILE A 15 23.54 7.75 -12.63
C ILE A 15 23.21 8.81 -13.69
N SER A 16 24.12 9.02 -14.63
CA SER A 16 23.95 10.04 -15.68
C SER A 16 22.76 9.75 -16.61
N PRO A 17 22.66 8.55 -17.23
CA PRO A 17 21.51 8.23 -18.08
C PRO A 17 20.20 8.20 -17.29
N GLY A 18 20.19 7.66 -16.07
CA GLY A 18 19.00 7.59 -15.22
C GLY A 18 18.52 8.96 -14.76
N LEU A 19 19.43 9.87 -14.40
CA LEU A 19 19.10 11.26 -14.08
C LEU A 19 18.54 12.00 -15.30
N ARG A 20 19.08 11.76 -16.50
CA ARG A 20 18.56 12.37 -17.74
C ARG A 20 17.14 11.91 -18.04
N VAL A 21 16.84 10.62 -17.86
CA VAL A 21 15.48 10.07 -17.99
C VAL A 21 14.56 10.68 -16.94
N PHE A 22 15.00 10.72 -15.68
CA PHE A 22 14.25 11.29 -14.56
C PHE A 22 13.87 12.75 -14.80
N VAL A 23 14.81 13.59 -15.23
CA VAL A 23 14.58 15.03 -15.48
C VAL A 23 13.52 15.22 -16.57
N ARG A 24 13.63 14.48 -17.68
CA ARG A 24 12.63 14.53 -18.76
C ARG A 24 11.25 14.13 -18.26
N GLN A 25 11.15 12.99 -17.58
CA GLN A 25 9.88 12.50 -17.04
C GLN A 25 9.28 13.43 -16.00
N SER A 26 10.11 14.09 -15.18
CA SER A 26 9.68 15.03 -14.15
C SER A 26 9.08 16.30 -14.73
N VAL A 27 9.59 16.79 -15.88
CA VAL A 27 9.01 17.95 -16.57
C VAL A 27 7.59 17.64 -17.04
N ASP A 28 7.38 16.48 -17.65
CA ASP A 28 6.05 16.11 -18.14
C ASP A 28 5.10 15.78 -16.98
N ALA A 29 5.57 15.07 -15.95
CA ALA A 29 4.81 14.85 -14.73
C ALA A 29 4.40 16.17 -14.05
N PHE A 30 5.26 17.19 -14.02
CA PHE A 30 4.93 18.49 -13.47
C PHE A 30 3.84 19.21 -14.27
N LYS A 31 3.88 19.14 -15.61
CA LYS A 31 2.79 19.67 -16.46
C LYS A 31 1.47 18.98 -16.15
N THR A 32 1.47 17.65 -16.03
CA THR A 32 0.28 16.87 -15.68
C THR A 32 -0.25 17.24 -14.29
N TRP A 33 0.63 17.31 -13.29
CA TRP A 33 0.26 17.76 -11.95
C TRP A 33 -0.35 19.16 -11.97
N ARG A 34 0.23 20.08 -12.74
CA ARG A 34 -0.27 21.45 -12.88
C ARG A 34 -1.68 21.48 -13.49
N LYS A 35 -1.96 20.69 -14.53
CA LYS A 35 -3.31 20.55 -15.10
C LYS A 35 -4.31 20.09 -14.04
N ILE A 36 -4.01 18.97 -13.36
CA ILE A 36 -4.84 18.41 -12.28
C ILE A 36 -5.07 19.43 -11.16
N TYR A 37 -4.02 20.16 -10.77
CA TYR A 37 -4.10 21.17 -9.72
C TYR A 37 -5.04 22.32 -10.09
N HIS A 38 -4.90 22.89 -11.30
CA HIS A 38 -5.77 23.98 -11.75
C HIS A 38 -7.22 23.52 -11.91
N ARG A 39 -7.41 22.32 -12.46
CA ARG A 39 -8.73 21.72 -12.59
C ARG A 39 -9.38 21.48 -11.23
N GLY A 40 -8.62 20.95 -10.27
CA GLY A 40 -9.06 20.79 -8.88
C GLY A 40 -9.44 22.10 -8.21
N ARG A 41 -8.69 23.19 -8.46
CA ARG A 41 -9.05 24.53 -7.97
C ARG A 41 -10.33 25.09 -8.60
N GLN A 42 -10.60 24.75 -9.86
CA GLN A 42 -11.72 25.32 -10.61
C GLN A 42 -13.03 24.54 -10.44
N TYR A 43 -12.96 23.20 -10.40
CA TYR A 43 -14.13 22.32 -10.43
C TYR A 43 -14.27 21.45 -9.17
N GLY A 44 -13.24 21.39 -8.33
CA GLY A 44 -13.26 20.58 -7.12
C GLY A 44 -14.23 21.15 -6.07
N PRO A 45 -14.80 20.29 -5.20
CA PRO A 45 -15.59 20.73 -4.05
C PRO A 45 -14.80 21.69 -3.13
N THR A 46 -15.50 22.60 -2.45
CA THR A 46 -14.87 23.59 -1.56
C THR A 46 -13.95 22.96 -0.53
N ASP A 47 -14.40 21.91 0.16
CA ASP A 47 -13.63 21.19 1.17
C ASP A 47 -12.31 20.60 0.61
N TYR A 48 -12.35 20.14 -0.66
CA TYR A 48 -11.17 19.64 -1.36
C TYR A 48 -10.22 20.78 -1.73
N VAL A 49 -10.75 21.91 -2.20
CA VAL A 49 -9.95 23.08 -2.61
C VAL A 49 -9.27 23.74 -1.41
N GLU A 50 -9.98 23.86 -0.29
CA GLU A 50 -9.50 24.48 0.94
C GLU A 50 -8.56 23.56 1.74
N GLN A 51 -8.56 22.26 1.43
CA GLN A 51 -7.78 21.24 2.14
C GLN A 51 -8.13 21.21 3.63
N ALA A 52 -9.43 21.03 3.92
CA ALA A 52 -9.97 21.14 5.26
C ALA A 52 -9.31 20.20 6.28
N GLU A 53 -8.76 20.80 7.33
CA GLU A 53 -8.15 20.09 8.43
C GLU A 53 -9.20 19.72 9.48
N VAL A 54 -9.02 18.57 10.10
CA VAL A 54 -9.96 18.07 11.11
C VAL A 54 -9.24 17.91 12.44
N TYR A 55 -9.97 18.26 13.51
CA TYR A 55 -9.54 18.09 14.89
C TYR A 55 -10.36 16.97 15.52
N SER A 56 -9.69 15.91 15.97
CA SER A 56 -10.34 14.81 16.68
C SER A 56 -10.31 15.04 18.20
N PRO A 57 -11.45 14.87 18.91
CA PRO A 57 -11.53 15.00 20.37
C PRO A 57 -10.58 14.05 21.11
N ASP A 58 -10.39 12.83 20.57
CA ASP A 58 -9.65 11.77 21.28
C ASP A 58 -8.17 12.08 21.48
N TYR A 59 -7.62 13.10 20.80
CA TYR A 59 -6.20 13.42 20.93
C TYR A 59 -5.79 14.89 20.73
N TRP A 60 -6.72 15.84 20.52
CA TRP A 60 -6.38 17.22 20.11
C TRP A 60 -5.41 17.25 18.91
N LYS A 61 -5.46 16.22 18.05
CA LYS A 61 -4.53 16.04 16.93
C LYS A 61 -5.16 16.58 15.66
N ARG A 62 -4.40 17.44 15.00
CA ARG A 62 -4.65 17.94 13.64
C ARG A 62 -4.48 16.79 12.64
N GLY A 63 -5.47 16.61 11.78
CA GLY A 63 -5.52 15.53 10.79
C GLY A 63 -6.22 15.97 9.49
N ILE A 64 -6.42 15.00 8.61
CA ILE A 64 -7.03 15.18 7.29
C ILE A 64 -8.19 14.19 7.19
N SER A 65 -9.40 14.70 6.97
CA SER A 65 -10.53 13.83 6.64
C SER A 65 -10.41 13.36 5.20
N GLN A 66 -10.59 12.05 4.98
CA GLN A 66 -10.67 11.49 3.64
C GLN A 66 -11.83 12.10 2.86
N GLU A 67 -13.04 12.08 3.44
CA GLU A 67 -14.28 12.56 2.82
C GLU A 67 -14.18 13.99 2.30
N LYS A 68 -13.47 14.85 3.04
CA LYS A 68 -13.32 16.26 2.69
C LYS A 68 -12.21 16.53 1.68
N ASN A 69 -11.16 15.73 1.70
CA ASN A 69 -9.90 16.06 1.02
C ASN A 69 -9.58 15.15 -0.18
N VAL A 70 -10.46 14.22 -0.51
CA VAL A 70 -10.35 13.33 -1.67
C VAL A 70 -11.45 13.69 -2.65
N TRP A 71 -11.11 13.67 -3.93
CA TRP A 71 -12.04 13.97 -5.00
C TRP A 71 -11.68 13.20 -6.27
N VAL A 72 -12.61 12.36 -6.71
CA VAL A 72 -12.53 11.67 -8.00
C VAL A 72 -13.15 12.58 -9.05
N ASP A 73 -12.29 13.13 -9.91
CA ASP A 73 -12.72 13.97 -11.02
C ASP A 73 -13.15 13.08 -12.19
N MET A 74 -14.46 12.86 -12.27
CA MET A 74 -15.10 12.02 -13.27
C MET A 74 -14.89 12.49 -14.72
N LYS A 75 -14.39 13.72 -14.92
CA LYS A 75 -14.12 14.31 -16.23
C LYS A 75 -12.64 14.57 -16.48
N LEU A 76 -11.75 14.07 -15.62
CA LEU A 76 -10.30 14.31 -15.76
C LEU A 76 -9.73 13.77 -17.08
N SER A 77 -10.36 12.74 -17.66
CA SER A 77 -9.94 12.11 -18.92
C SER A 77 -10.02 13.04 -20.13
N GLU A 78 -10.76 14.16 -20.02
CA GLU A 78 -10.83 15.20 -21.05
C GLU A 78 -9.51 15.99 -21.20
N GLU A 79 -8.69 16.07 -20.14
CA GLU A 79 -7.47 16.89 -20.10
C GLU A 79 -6.17 16.10 -19.92
N VAL A 80 -6.27 14.93 -19.29
CA VAL A 80 -5.14 14.09 -18.89
C VAL A 80 -5.45 12.63 -19.22
N SER A 81 -4.53 11.99 -19.91
CA SER A 81 -4.60 10.56 -20.21
C SER A 81 -4.22 9.69 -19.00
N GLN A 82 -4.72 8.45 -18.98
CA GLN A 82 -4.35 7.45 -17.98
C GLN A 82 -2.82 7.23 -17.91
N LYS A 83 -2.12 7.28 -19.04
CA LYS A 83 -0.65 7.13 -19.11
C LYS A 83 0.08 8.30 -18.48
N GLU A 84 -0.39 9.53 -18.68
CA GLU A 84 0.16 10.72 -18.00
C GLU A 84 -0.02 10.62 -16.47
N LEU A 85 -1.16 10.10 -16.00
CA LEU A 85 -1.39 9.84 -14.56
C LEU A 85 -0.46 8.76 -14.00
N ALA A 86 -0.32 7.64 -14.70
CA ALA A 86 0.59 6.56 -14.32
C ALA A 86 2.03 7.06 -14.16
N GLN A 87 2.50 7.86 -15.12
CA GLN A 87 3.80 8.51 -15.07
C GLN A 87 3.91 9.47 -13.89
N LEU A 88 2.91 10.31 -13.64
CA LEU A 88 2.90 11.24 -12.50
C LEU A 88 3.02 10.50 -11.17
N ILE A 89 2.28 9.41 -10.97
CA ILE A 89 2.31 8.63 -9.73
C ILE A 89 3.73 8.08 -9.48
N ARG A 90 4.35 7.50 -10.50
CA ARG A 90 5.73 6.99 -10.42
C ARG A 90 6.72 8.12 -10.14
N CYS A 91 6.67 9.21 -10.91
CA CYS A 91 7.57 10.35 -10.73
C CYS A 91 7.45 11.00 -9.35
N LYS A 92 6.25 11.05 -8.74
CA LYS A 92 6.08 11.57 -7.37
C LYS A 92 6.86 10.76 -6.34
N LEU A 93 6.84 9.43 -6.44
CA LEU A 93 7.60 8.56 -5.53
C LEU A 93 9.12 8.70 -5.76
N ASP A 94 9.53 8.72 -7.02
CA ASP A 94 10.93 8.87 -7.42
C ASP A 94 11.51 10.23 -7.05
N ALA A 95 10.73 11.31 -7.17
CA ALA A 95 11.14 12.65 -6.78
C ALA A 95 11.53 12.73 -5.31
N TRP A 96 10.81 12.03 -4.43
CA TRP A 96 11.20 11.94 -3.02
C TRP A 96 12.53 11.22 -2.84
N ARG A 97 12.76 10.13 -3.56
CA ARG A 97 14.01 9.35 -3.49
C ARG A 97 15.22 10.20 -3.89
N VAL A 98 15.08 10.95 -4.98
CA VAL A 98 16.12 11.86 -5.47
C VAL A 98 16.32 13.04 -4.52
N ALA A 99 15.24 13.68 -4.06
CA ALA A 99 15.32 14.90 -3.26
C ALA A 99 16.12 14.73 -1.97
N HIS A 100 15.97 13.61 -1.25
CA HIS A 100 16.70 13.40 0.02
C HIS A 100 18.21 13.34 -0.18
N VAL A 101 18.67 12.78 -1.30
CA VAL A 101 20.09 12.56 -1.55
C VAL A 101 20.72 13.77 -2.23
N CYS A 102 20.01 14.39 -3.17
CA CYS A 102 20.48 15.61 -3.83
C CYS A 102 20.47 16.84 -2.91
N ALA A 103 19.59 16.89 -1.90
CA ALA A 103 19.58 17.99 -0.93
C ALA A 103 20.71 17.87 0.11
N ALA A 104 21.19 16.66 0.41
CA ALA A 104 22.19 16.46 1.47
C ALA A 104 23.52 17.19 1.20
N PRO A 105 24.13 17.13 0.00
CA PRO A 105 25.33 17.91 -0.32
C PRO A 105 25.16 19.42 -0.17
N LEU A 106 23.95 19.95 -0.41
CA LEU A 106 23.65 21.38 -0.23
C LEU A 106 23.60 21.78 1.24
N LEU A 107 23.23 20.85 2.14
CA LEU A 107 23.04 21.14 3.56
C LEU A 107 24.28 20.87 4.41
N ILE A 108 25.02 19.80 4.11
CA ILE A 108 26.17 19.34 4.91
C ILE A 108 27.47 19.23 4.10
N GLY A 109 27.48 19.75 2.86
CA GLY A 109 28.67 19.81 2.01
C GLY A 109 29.19 18.44 1.56
N GLY A 110 30.48 18.35 1.29
CA GLY A 110 31.14 17.12 0.82
C GLY A 110 31.01 15.91 1.78
N TYR A 111 30.67 16.15 3.05
CA TYR A 111 30.40 15.07 4.01
C TYR A 111 29.12 14.27 3.70
N ALA A 112 28.28 14.73 2.77
CA ALA A 112 27.14 13.96 2.27
C ALA A 112 27.52 12.83 1.29
N LEU A 113 28.76 12.80 0.77
CA LEU A 113 29.17 11.81 -0.24
C LEU A 113 28.91 10.34 0.18
N PRO A 114 29.15 9.92 1.44
CA PRO A 114 28.79 8.56 1.88
C PRO A 114 27.28 8.25 1.76
N LEU A 115 26.40 9.25 1.89
CA LEU A 115 24.95 9.05 1.73
C LEU A 115 24.59 8.72 0.28
N ALA A 116 25.30 9.30 -0.70
CA ALA A 116 25.10 8.98 -2.11
C ALA A 116 25.54 7.53 -2.42
N VAL A 117 26.61 7.04 -1.77
CA VAL A 117 27.04 5.64 -1.89
C VAL A 117 25.97 4.69 -1.34
N LEU A 118 25.47 4.96 -0.13
CA LEU A 118 24.41 4.16 0.51
C LEU A 118 23.08 4.19 -0.28
N TRP A 119 22.80 5.31 -0.94
CA TRP A 119 21.63 5.44 -1.80
C TRP A 119 21.73 4.54 -3.03
N LEU A 120 22.85 4.60 -3.74
CA LEU A 120 23.09 3.83 -4.97
C LEU A 120 23.29 2.34 -4.71
N SER A 121 23.58 1.96 -3.47
CA SER A 121 23.73 0.57 -3.06
C SER A 121 22.41 -0.10 -2.64
N SER A 122 21.25 0.50 -2.93
CA SER A 122 19.95 -0.10 -2.58
C SER A 122 18.84 0.23 -3.59
N TYR A 123 18.30 -0.79 -4.26
CA TYR A 123 17.13 -0.64 -5.14
C TYR A 123 15.86 -0.18 -4.42
N THR A 124 15.80 -0.30 -3.09
CA THR A 124 14.70 0.26 -2.29
C THR A 124 14.63 1.78 -2.44
N TRP A 125 15.80 2.44 -2.47
CA TRP A 125 15.92 3.90 -2.47
C TRP A 125 16.25 4.48 -3.84
N VAL A 126 16.79 3.69 -4.77
CA VAL A 126 17.06 4.14 -6.15
C VAL A 126 15.72 4.40 -6.89
N PRO A 127 15.61 5.49 -7.69
CA PRO A 127 14.44 5.75 -8.52
C PRO A 127 14.31 4.75 -9.66
N TYR A 128 13.09 4.46 -10.10
CA TYR A 128 12.86 3.49 -11.18
C TYR A 128 13.59 3.88 -12.48
N SER A 129 13.73 5.17 -12.75
CA SER A 129 14.41 5.69 -13.95
C SER A 129 15.90 5.33 -14.06
N PHE A 130 16.52 4.83 -12.99
CA PHE A 130 17.93 4.40 -12.96
C PHE A 130 18.09 2.92 -13.34
N CYS A 131 16.99 2.18 -13.46
CA CYS A 131 16.94 0.80 -13.95
C CYS A 131 16.72 0.82 -15.47
N LEU A 132 17.79 0.58 -16.24
CA LEU A 132 17.80 0.68 -17.69
C LEU A 132 17.49 -0.66 -18.37
N THR A 133 17.90 -1.78 -17.76
CA THR A 133 17.64 -3.13 -18.28
C THR A 133 16.38 -3.74 -17.67
N GLU A 134 15.85 -4.80 -18.30
CA GLU A 134 14.68 -5.52 -17.77
C GLU A 134 15.03 -6.29 -16.49
N GLU A 135 16.26 -6.79 -16.38
CA GLU A 135 16.78 -7.44 -15.18
C GLU A 135 16.88 -6.46 -14.00
N GLU A 136 17.39 -5.25 -14.22
CA GLU A 136 17.47 -4.21 -13.17
C GLU A 136 16.08 -3.77 -12.72
N LYS A 137 15.12 -3.65 -13.64
CA LYS A 137 13.72 -3.33 -13.31
C LYS A 137 13.07 -4.44 -12.50
N LYS A 138 13.35 -5.70 -12.83
CA LYS A 138 12.93 -6.87 -12.07
C LYS A 138 13.47 -6.82 -10.64
N GLU A 139 14.78 -6.67 -10.47
CA GLU A 139 15.42 -6.57 -9.16
C GLU A 139 14.87 -5.38 -8.36
N TRP A 140 14.54 -4.28 -9.04
CA TRP A 140 13.89 -3.14 -8.42
C TRP A 140 12.51 -3.49 -7.88
N TYR A 141 11.63 -4.11 -8.68
CA TYR A 141 10.29 -4.51 -8.22
C TYR A 141 10.37 -5.46 -7.03
N GLU A 142 11.25 -6.47 -7.08
CA GLU A 142 11.47 -7.41 -5.98
C GLU A 142 11.93 -6.69 -4.71
N ALA A 143 12.87 -5.75 -4.80
CA ALA A 143 13.34 -4.97 -3.67
C ALA A 143 12.25 -4.04 -3.09
N GLN A 144 11.38 -3.50 -3.94
CA GLN A 144 10.23 -2.72 -3.50
C GLN A 144 9.20 -3.58 -2.78
N ASP A 145 8.88 -4.76 -3.30
CA ASP A 145 7.93 -5.68 -2.68
C ASP A 145 8.46 -6.27 -1.38
N LEU A 146 9.75 -6.57 -1.28
CA LEU A 146 10.40 -6.95 -0.03
C LEU A 146 10.20 -5.90 1.07
N TYR A 147 10.32 -4.61 0.70
CA TYR A 147 10.05 -3.52 1.65
C TYR A 147 8.57 -3.46 2.08
N ARG A 148 7.65 -3.79 1.18
CA ARG A 148 6.21 -3.92 1.48
C ARG A 148 5.95 -5.07 2.45
N TYR A 149 6.48 -6.26 2.17
CA TYR A 149 6.39 -7.45 3.03
C TYR A 149 6.89 -7.20 4.45
N ARG A 150 7.90 -6.33 4.62
CA ARG A 150 8.40 -5.94 5.95
C ARG A 150 7.40 -5.13 6.77
N SER A 151 6.59 -4.28 6.14
CA SER A 151 5.76 -3.28 6.83
C SER A 151 4.28 -3.64 6.89
N ILE A 152 3.78 -4.34 5.88
CA ILE A 152 2.37 -4.69 5.72
C ILE A 152 1.83 -5.56 6.86
N PRO A 153 2.46 -6.67 7.27
CA PRO A 153 1.94 -7.52 8.35
C PRO A 153 1.79 -6.75 9.66
N SER A 154 2.71 -5.84 9.97
CA SER A 154 2.61 -4.97 11.15
C SER A 154 1.44 -3.98 11.05
N PHE A 155 1.17 -3.44 9.87
CA PHE A 155 -0.01 -2.60 9.65
C PHE A 155 -1.30 -3.41 9.84
N LEU A 156 -1.41 -4.58 9.18
CA LEU A 156 -2.59 -5.44 9.24
C LEU A 156 -2.87 -5.90 10.67
N ALA A 157 -1.88 -6.41 11.39
CA ALA A 157 -2.05 -6.87 12.77
C ALA A 157 -2.46 -5.74 13.73
N ASP A 158 -1.80 -4.58 13.64
CA ASP A 158 -2.11 -3.42 14.48
C ASP A 158 -3.49 -2.82 14.17
N THR A 159 -3.95 -2.97 12.92
CA THR A 159 -5.26 -2.52 12.44
C THR A 159 -6.36 -3.49 12.87
N LYS A 160 -6.17 -4.81 12.66
CA LYS A 160 -7.09 -5.86 13.13
C LYS A 160 -7.30 -5.75 14.63
N TRP A 161 -6.21 -5.76 15.40
CA TRP A 161 -6.26 -5.63 16.86
C TRP A 161 -7.02 -4.36 17.28
N TYR A 162 -6.70 -3.21 16.68
CA TYR A 162 -7.37 -1.96 17.06
C TYR A 162 -8.88 -2.03 16.84
N PHE A 163 -9.33 -2.57 15.72
CA PHE A 163 -10.76 -2.60 15.41
C PHE A 163 -11.51 -3.74 16.10
N ASP A 164 -10.88 -4.89 16.35
CA ASP A 164 -11.47 -5.95 17.19
C ASP A 164 -11.84 -5.41 18.59
N PHE A 165 -11.05 -4.46 19.11
CA PHE A 165 -11.31 -3.82 20.41
C PHE A 165 -12.36 -2.70 20.37
N HIS A 166 -12.55 -2.04 19.23
CA HIS A 166 -13.36 -0.81 19.16
C HIS A 166 -14.61 -0.93 18.28
N ALA A 167 -14.71 -1.97 17.45
CA ALA A 167 -15.64 -2.03 16.34
C ALA A 167 -16.11 -3.48 16.13
N TYR A 168 -17.01 -3.93 17.01
CA TYR A 168 -17.55 -5.28 16.97
C TYR A 168 -18.44 -5.49 15.72
N PRO A 169 -18.28 -6.60 14.99
CA PRO A 169 -19.21 -6.98 13.94
C PRO A 169 -20.64 -7.08 14.49
N PHE A 170 -21.59 -6.42 13.84
CA PHE A 170 -22.99 -6.41 14.30
C PHE A 170 -23.76 -7.70 13.98
N ASN A 171 -23.25 -8.52 13.04
CA ASN A 171 -23.86 -9.77 12.61
C ASN A 171 -22.79 -10.74 12.06
N ALA A 172 -23.15 -12.03 11.92
CA ALA A 172 -22.25 -13.07 11.43
C ALA A 172 -21.72 -12.83 10.00
N VAL A 173 -22.46 -12.09 9.16
CA VAL A 173 -22.01 -11.72 7.80
C VAL A 173 -20.84 -10.75 7.87
N HIS A 174 -20.94 -9.73 8.73
CA HIS A 174 -19.87 -8.76 8.95
C HIS A 174 -18.66 -9.39 9.64
N GLU A 175 -18.86 -10.34 10.56
CA GLU A 175 -17.78 -11.06 11.21
C GLU A 175 -16.99 -11.90 10.21
N ARG A 176 -17.69 -12.64 9.33
CA ARG A 176 -17.06 -13.40 8.25
C ARG A 176 -16.30 -12.48 7.29
N ALA A 177 -16.93 -11.40 6.86
CA ALA A 177 -16.31 -10.40 5.98
C ALA A 177 -15.05 -9.78 6.58
N TRP A 178 -15.07 -9.55 7.90
CA TRP A 178 -13.95 -9.02 8.64
C TRP A 178 -12.78 -10.00 8.74
N GLU A 179 -13.05 -11.27 9.04
CA GLU A 179 -11.99 -12.31 9.05
C GLU A 179 -11.38 -12.52 7.66
N GLU A 180 -12.19 -12.50 6.59
CA GLU A 180 -11.74 -12.67 5.21
C GLU A 180 -10.78 -11.55 4.76
N LEU A 181 -10.94 -10.33 5.29
CA LEU A 181 -10.05 -9.19 5.04
C LEU A 181 -8.61 -9.45 5.52
N PHE A 182 -8.44 -10.23 6.59
CA PHE A 182 -7.13 -10.54 7.21
C PHE A 182 -6.63 -11.94 6.89
N GLU A 183 -7.24 -12.63 5.92
CA GLU A 183 -6.76 -13.93 5.47
C GLU A 183 -5.30 -13.91 5.04
N LYS A 184 -4.70 -15.11 5.06
CA LYS A 184 -3.29 -15.34 4.75
C LYS A 184 -2.92 -14.87 3.34
N ASN A 185 -1.61 -14.74 3.11
CA ASN A 185 -1.05 -14.29 1.84
C ASN A 185 -1.65 -15.03 0.63
N ASN A 186 -1.89 -14.27 -0.44
CA ASN A 186 -2.20 -14.79 -1.77
C ASN A 186 -3.49 -15.63 -1.88
N VAL A 187 -4.38 -15.55 -0.88
CA VAL A 187 -5.74 -16.09 -0.97
C VAL A 187 -6.62 -15.09 -1.73
N ARG A 188 -7.48 -15.59 -2.60
CA ARG A 188 -8.49 -14.75 -3.27
C ARG A 188 -9.54 -14.36 -2.24
N ARG A 189 -9.76 -13.06 -2.09
CA ARG A 189 -10.78 -12.49 -1.19
C ARG A 189 -11.95 -12.05 -2.04
N ASP A 190 -13.10 -12.65 -1.83
CA ASP A 190 -14.29 -12.34 -2.60
C ASP A 190 -14.75 -10.91 -2.25
N PRO A 191 -14.70 -9.96 -3.19
CA PRO A 191 -15.11 -8.59 -2.93
C PRO A 191 -16.57 -8.50 -2.47
N LYS A 192 -17.44 -9.43 -2.86
CA LYS A 192 -18.84 -9.47 -2.41
C LYS A 192 -18.97 -9.81 -0.93
N VAL A 193 -18.03 -10.59 -0.40
CA VAL A 193 -18.01 -10.96 1.03
C VAL A 193 -17.34 -9.86 1.84
N VAL A 194 -16.22 -9.31 1.37
CA VAL A 194 -15.44 -8.32 2.13
C VAL A 194 -16.07 -6.92 2.12
N ARG A 195 -16.74 -6.52 1.04
CA ARG A 195 -17.32 -5.18 0.90
C ARG A 195 -18.37 -4.83 1.98
N PRO A 196 -19.28 -5.73 2.40
CA PRO A 196 -20.15 -5.48 3.56
C PRO A 196 -19.41 -5.00 4.82
N ALA A 197 -18.22 -5.53 5.11
CA ALA A 197 -17.40 -5.01 6.21
C ALA A 197 -16.92 -3.58 5.93
N ALA A 198 -16.49 -3.27 4.70
CA ALA A 198 -16.09 -1.92 4.32
C ALA A 198 -17.22 -0.89 4.51
N GLU A 199 -18.45 -1.25 4.12
CA GLU A 199 -19.64 -0.40 4.27
C GLU A 199 -20.02 -0.22 5.75
N MET A 200 -19.96 -1.29 6.56
CA MET A 200 -20.17 -1.21 8.01
C MET A 200 -19.21 -0.20 8.67
N TYR A 201 -17.95 -0.19 8.23
CA TYR A 201 -16.92 0.66 8.80
C TYR A 201 -16.83 2.06 8.17
N GLU A 202 -17.54 2.33 7.08
CA GLU A 202 -17.39 3.56 6.28
C GLU A 202 -17.64 4.83 7.10
N GLY A 203 -18.53 4.79 8.10
CA GLY A 203 -18.78 5.90 9.04
C GLY A 203 -18.11 5.77 10.41
N PHE A 204 -17.63 4.58 10.78
CA PHE A 204 -17.06 4.31 12.10
C PHE A 204 -15.54 4.48 12.12
N ILE A 205 -14.87 3.98 11.08
CA ILE A 205 -13.42 4.00 10.97
C ILE A 205 -13.02 5.22 10.15
N ARG A 206 -12.64 6.32 10.79
CA ARG A 206 -12.21 7.50 10.04
C ARG A 206 -10.69 7.53 9.85
N PHE A 207 -10.23 7.90 8.66
CA PHE A 207 -8.79 7.94 8.37
C PHE A 207 -8.05 8.91 9.30
N ASP A 208 -8.67 10.00 9.73
CA ASP A 208 -8.13 10.94 10.70
C ASP A 208 -7.96 10.38 12.11
N TRP A 209 -8.56 9.22 12.41
CA TRP A 209 -8.40 8.52 13.69
C TRP A 209 -7.27 7.49 13.70
N ILE A 210 -6.65 7.20 12.56
CA ILE A 210 -5.56 6.22 12.47
C ILE A 210 -4.44 6.51 13.49
N ARG A 211 -3.94 5.51 14.21
CA ARG A 211 -2.88 5.74 15.21
C ARG A 211 -1.56 6.10 14.53
N ARG A 212 -0.70 6.88 15.20
CA ARG A 212 0.61 7.31 14.63
C ARG A 212 1.48 6.12 14.23
N LYS A 213 1.44 5.02 14.99
CA LYS A 213 2.18 3.79 14.69
C LYS A 213 1.67 3.15 13.39
N SER A 214 0.36 2.90 13.30
CA SER A 214 -0.29 2.32 12.12
C SER A 214 -0.09 3.19 10.88
N LEU A 215 -0.21 4.52 11.01
CA LEU A 215 0.07 5.47 9.92
C LEU A 215 1.49 5.37 9.38
N ARG A 216 2.48 5.16 10.25
CA ARG A 216 3.87 4.94 9.81
C ARG A 216 4.03 3.61 9.09
N HIS A 217 3.40 2.54 9.57
CA HIS A 217 3.42 1.26 8.86
C HIS A 217 2.72 1.37 7.51
N LEU A 218 1.54 1.97 7.44
CA LEU A 218 0.81 2.23 6.20
C LEU A 218 1.67 2.99 5.18
N ALA A 219 2.27 4.12 5.59
CA ALA A 219 3.15 4.87 4.69
C ALA A 219 4.34 4.03 4.21
N ARG A 220 5.00 3.27 5.09
CA ARG A 220 6.11 2.39 4.69
C ARG A 220 5.68 1.27 3.76
N SER A 221 4.50 0.68 3.99
CA SER A 221 3.88 -0.31 3.11
C SER A 221 3.63 0.22 1.70
N MET A 222 3.48 1.55 1.55
CA MET A 222 3.34 2.21 0.26
C MET A 222 4.69 2.73 -0.30
N ASN A 223 5.80 2.34 0.33
CA ASN A 223 7.15 2.82 0.03
C ASN A 223 7.27 4.36 0.14
N LEU A 224 6.41 5.00 0.94
CA LEU A 224 6.46 6.42 1.24
C LEU A 224 7.47 6.69 2.37
N PRO A 225 8.33 7.71 2.24
CA PRO A 225 9.33 7.99 3.26
C PRO A 225 8.69 8.49 4.56
N THR A 226 9.02 7.83 5.68
CA THR A 226 8.51 8.16 7.02
C THR A 226 9.61 8.70 7.93
N PHE A 227 10.34 9.73 7.49
CA PHE A 227 11.39 10.32 8.32
C PHE A 227 10.82 10.81 9.66
N PRO A 228 11.52 10.58 10.79
CA PRO A 228 11.01 10.84 12.13
C PRO A 228 10.64 12.32 12.39
N MET A 229 11.11 13.24 11.53
CA MET A 229 10.84 14.68 11.62
C MET A 229 9.55 15.15 10.93
N LEU A 230 8.86 14.29 10.19
CA LEU A 230 7.62 14.68 9.50
C LEU A 230 6.40 14.50 10.41
N THR A 231 5.58 15.54 10.48
CA THR A 231 4.35 15.56 11.29
C THR A 231 3.34 14.53 10.77
N ARG A 232 2.43 14.09 11.64
CA ARG A 232 1.32 13.17 11.32
C ARG A 232 0.58 13.61 10.04
N MET A 233 0.31 14.91 9.93
CA MET A 233 -0.38 15.48 8.77
C MET A 233 0.36 15.19 7.46
N CYS A 234 1.68 15.43 7.40
CA CYS A 234 2.44 15.19 6.17
C CYS A 234 2.34 13.72 5.69
N ALA A 235 2.36 12.76 6.62
CA ALA A 235 2.20 11.35 6.28
C ALA A 235 0.78 11.05 5.76
N MET A 236 -0.25 11.62 6.42
CA MET A 236 -1.64 11.50 5.97
C MET A 236 -1.85 12.13 4.59
N THR A 237 -1.32 13.34 4.36
CA THR A 237 -1.40 14.04 3.07
C THR A 237 -0.81 13.19 1.96
N ARG A 238 0.36 12.58 2.19
CA ARG A 238 1.03 11.75 1.16
C ARG A 238 0.25 10.49 0.82
N ILE A 239 -0.25 9.78 1.82
CA ILE A 239 -1.06 8.58 1.60
C ILE A 239 -2.32 8.96 0.82
N ARG A 240 -3.03 10.01 1.28
CA ARG A 240 -4.22 10.52 0.62
C ARG A 240 -3.93 10.96 -0.82
N ASP A 241 -2.89 11.75 -1.05
CA ASP A 241 -2.53 12.25 -2.38
C ASP A 241 -2.19 11.12 -3.35
N TYR A 242 -1.55 10.06 -2.85
CA TYR A 242 -1.28 8.86 -3.63
C TYR A 242 -2.60 8.20 -4.04
N TRP A 243 -3.46 7.88 -3.08
CA TRP A 243 -4.74 7.22 -3.35
C TRP A 243 -5.69 8.07 -4.18
N ASN A 244 -5.69 9.40 -4.01
CA ASN A 244 -6.49 10.29 -4.83
C ASN A 244 -6.08 10.21 -6.31
N LEU A 245 -4.78 10.15 -6.62
CA LEU A 245 -4.32 9.92 -7.99
C LEU A 245 -4.67 8.51 -8.49
N ILE A 246 -4.56 7.49 -7.64
CA ILE A 246 -4.93 6.11 -7.97
C ILE A 246 -6.41 6.01 -8.33
N TRP A 247 -7.30 6.59 -7.52
CA TRP A 247 -8.74 6.56 -7.78
C TRP A 247 -9.13 7.36 -9.03
N ASN A 248 -8.47 8.48 -9.30
CA ASN A 248 -8.68 9.20 -10.56
C ASN A 248 -8.24 8.35 -11.77
N GLU A 249 -7.12 7.62 -11.67
CA GLU A 249 -6.68 6.67 -12.70
C GLU A 249 -7.66 5.48 -12.81
N ASP A 250 -8.13 4.92 -11.69
CA ASP A 250 -9.07 3.81 -11.65
C ASP A 250 -10.40 4.18 -12.32
N TYR A 251 -10.91 5.39 -12.07
CA TYR A 251 -12.13 5.88 -12.71
C TYR A 251 -12.00 5.87 -14.23
N MET A 252 -10.88 6.34 -14.78
CA MET A 252 -10.62 6.29 -16.23
C MET A 252 -10.56 4.85 -16.75
N VAL A 253 -9.85 3.97 -16.05
CA VAL A 253 -9.65 2.57 -16.49
C VAL A 253 -10.95 1.77 -16.45
N ILE A 254 -11.81 2.02 -15.47
CA ILE A 254 -13.12 1.38 -15.35
C ILE A 254 -14.05 1.90 -16.44
N THR A 255 -14.22 3.23 -16.54
CA THR A 255 -15.20 3.84 -17.47
C THR A 255 -14.86 3.65 -18.94
N GLN A 256 -13.57 3.57 -19.28
CA GLN A 256 -13.09 3.35 -20.64
C GLN A 256 -12.71 1.87 -20.90
N GLU A 257 -12.93 0.99 -19.93
CA GLU A 257 -12.59 -0.44 -19.98
C GLU A 257 -11.12 -0.75 -20.39
N LEU A 258 -10.18 0.15 -20.08
CA LEU A 258 -8.80 0.07 -20.57
C LEU A 258 -8.07 -1.20 -20.13
N HIS A 259 -8.43 -1.76 -18.96
CA HIS A 259 -7.86 -2.99 -18.41
C HIS A 259 -8.01 -4.21 -19.35
N LYS A 260 -8.97 -4.18 -20.29
CA LYS A 260 -9.17 -5.23 -21.30
C LYS A 260 -8.21 -5.10 -22.49
N THR A 261 -7.72 -3.90 -22.76
CA THR A 261 -6.89 -3.57 -23.95
C THR A 261 -5.43 -3.27 -23.62
N MET A 262 -5.10 -3.05 -22.34
CA MET A 262 -3.73 -2.82 -21.89
C MET A 262 -2.83 -4.02 -22.22
N SER A 263 -1.56 -3.73 -22.51
CA SER A 263 -0.55 -4.80 -22.60
C SER A 263 -0.37 -5.50 -21.25
N ARG A 264 0.24 -6.70 -21.25
CA ARG A 264 0.53 -7.42 -19.99
C ARG A 264 1.35 -6.57 -19.03
N ASP A 265 2.34 -5.85 -19.53
CA ASP A 265 3.23 -5.02 -18.71
C ASP A 265 2.51 -3.78 -18.17
N GLU A 266 1.67 -3.14 -18.99
CA GLU A 266 0.83 -2.01 -18.56
C GLU A 266 -0.16 -2.44 -17.47
N LEU A 267 -0.81 -3.59 -17.65
CA LEU A 267 -1.75 -4.15 -16.67
C LEU A 267 -1.05 -4.58 -15.38
N TYR A 268 0.13 -5.19 -15.49
CA TYR A 268 0.96 -5.55 -14.34
C TYR A 268 1.33 -4.30 -13.54
N GLU A 269 1.83 -3.27 -14.22
CA GLU A 269 2.21 -2.01 -13.60
C GLU A 269 1.02 -1.31 -12.92
N PHE A 270 -0.13 -1.31 -13.59
CA PHE A 270 -1.39 -0.82 -13.04
C PHE A 270 -1.73 -1.56 -11.75
N ALA A 271 -1.78 -2.90 -11.78
CA ALA A 271 -2.11 -3.73 -10.63
C ALA A 271 -1.07 -3.62 -9.48
N TRP A 272 0.22 -3.51 -9.80
CA TRP A 272 1.30 -3.40 -8.84
C TRP A 272 1.25 -2.08 -8.05
N ARG A 273 0.84 -0.97 -8.68
CA ARG A 273 0.57 0.31 -7.99
C ARG A 273 -0.59 0.21 -6.99
N ARG A 274 -1.57 -0.68 -7.23
CA ARG A 274 -2.68 -0.95 -6.30
C ARG A 274 -2.37 -2.06 -5.29
N PHE A 275 -1.12 -2.54 -5.23
CA PHE A 275 -0.73 -3.64 -4.33
C PHE A 275 -1.45 -4.97 -4.64
N LEU A 276 -1.94 -5.17 -5.86
CA LEU A 276 -2.67 -6.38 -6.25
C LEU A 276 -1.75 -7.48 -6.81
N ALA A 277 -0.57 -7.11 -7.33
CA ALA A 277 0.29 -8.00 -8.08
C ALA A 277 1.74 -8.01 -7.55
N PRO A 278 2.01 -8.63 -6.38
CA PRO A 278 3.39 -8.81 -5.92
C PRO A 278 4.23 -9.53 -6.99
N TYR A 279 5.44 -9.04 -7.21
CA TYR A 279 6.33 -9.48 -8.29
C TYR A 279 6.74 -10.95 -8.13
N ASP A 280 6.97 -11.41 -6.90
CA ASP A 280 7.35 -12.80 -6.60
C ASP A 280 6.29 -13.84 -6.98
N LYS A 281 5.02 -13.43 -7.13
CA LYS A 281 3.92 -14.35 -7.46
C LYS A 281 3.83 -14.69 -8.95
N ASN A 282 4.59 -14.02 -9.82
CA ASN A 282 4.67 -14.32 -11.26
C ASN A 282 3.30 -14.59 -11.92
N LEU A 283 2.33 -13.69 -11.68
CA LEU A 283 0.95 -13.87 -12.10
C LEU A 283 0.81 -13.94 -13.63
N SER A 284 -0.08 -14.82 -14.10
CA SER A 284 -0.50 -14.84 -15.50
C SER A 284 -1.39 -13.63 -15.82
N GLN A 285 -1.53 -13.28 -17.10
CA GLN A 285 -2.39 -12.17 -17.52
C GLN A 285 -3.85 -12.38 -17.11
N ALA A 286 -4.36 -13.62 -17.18
CA ALA A 286 -5.71 -13.95 -16.73
C ALA A 286 -5.89 -13.70 -15.22
N GLN A 287 -4.91 -14.07 -14.39
CA GLN A 287 -4.94 -13.81 -12.95
C GLN A 287 -4.82 -12.32 -12.62
N LEU A 288 -4.05 -11.55 -13.40
CA LEU A 288 -3.99 -10.10 -13.26
C LEU A 288 -5.35 -9.46 -13.54
N ILE A 289 -6.01 -9.86 -14.63
CA ILE A 289 -7.36 -9.40 -14.96
C ILE A 289 -8.35 -9.78 -13.86
N GLU A 290 -8.29 -11.01 -13.34
CA GLU A 290 -9.14 -11.45 -12.22
C GLU A 290 -8.99 -10.55 -11.00
N ARG A 291 -7.75 -10.28 -10.55
CA ARG A 291 -7.50 -9.39 -9.39
C ARG A 291 -7.94 -7.95 -9.62
N VAL A 292 -7.75 -7.44 -10.83
CA VAL A 292 -8.17 -6.09 -11.20
C VAL A 292 -9.71 -5.99 -11.20
N ASN A 293 -10.40 -7.00 -11.72
CA ASN A 293 -11.86 -7.06 -11.69
C ASN A 293 -12.39 -7.20 -10.27
N ASP A 294 -11.80 -8.08 -9.45
CA ASP A 294 -12.15 -8.22 -8.03
C ASP A 294 -11.98 -6.88 -7.29
N TYR A 295 -10.89 -6.14 -7.57
CA TYR A 295 -10.66 -4.80 -7.04
C TYR A 295 -11.72 -3.78 -7.50
N PHE A 296 -12.11 -3.79 -8.78
CA PHE A 296 -13.19 -2.91 -9.27
C PHE A 296 -14.54 -3.24 -8.65
N GLU A 297 -14.83 -4.51 -8.41
CA GLU A 297 -16.02 -4.93 -7.69
C GLU A 297 -15.99 -4.48 -6.23
N PHE A 298 -14.82 -4.51 -5.59
CA PHE A 298 -14.62 -3.99 -4.24
C PHE A 298 -14.84 -2.47 -4.14
N LEU A 299 -14.38 -1.69 -5.14
CA LEU A 299 -14.66 -0.24 -5.20
C LEU A 299 -16.17 0.05 -5.25
N GLY A 300 -16.95 -0.84 -5.86
CA GLY A 300 -18.40 -0.78 -5.87
C GLY A 300 -19.01 0.18 -6.90
N PRO A 301 -20.36 0.16 -7.05
CA PRO A 301 -21.08 0.96 -8.03
C PRO A 301 -21.07 2.45 -7.69
N ASP A 302 -21.01 2.82 -6.42
CA ASP A 302 -21.04 4.22 -5.97
C ASP A 302 -19.76 4.96 -6.37
N PHE A 303 -18.64 4.24 -6.48
CA PHE A 303 -17.39 4.77 -7.03
C PHE A 303 -17.56 5.25 -8.47
N VAL A 304 -18.22 4.45 -9.32
CA VAL A 304 -18.41 4.78 -10.74
C VAL A 304 -19.52 5.81 -10.94
N LYS A 305 -20.59 5.73 -10.13
CA LYS A 305 -21.77 6.61 -10.25
C LYS A 305 -21.53 8.00 -9.67
N GLU A 306 -20.89 8.07 -8.51
CA GLU A 306 -20.81 9.30 -7.70
C GLU A 306 -19.37 9.73 -7.42
N GLY A 307 -18.37 8.93 -7.79
CA GLY A 307 -16.99 9.17 -7.39
C GLY A 307 -16.73 8.92 -5.91
N LYS A 308 -17.63 8.21 -5.21
CA LYS A 308 -17.52 7.92 -3.78
C LYS A 308 -16.41 6.90 -3.55
N THR A 309 -15.35 7.31 -2.85
CA THR A 309 -14.20 6.44 -2.57
C THR A 309 -14.46 5.54 -1.36
N PRO A 310 -14.03 4.26 -1.38
CA PRO A 310 -14.19 3.38 -0.22
C PRO A 310 -13.31 3.85 0.95
N ASN A 311 -13.62 3.36 2.15
CA ASN A 311 -12.81 3.63 3.33
C ASN A 311 -11.32 3.26 3.10
N LEU A 312 -10.42 4.24 3.23
CA LEU A 312 -9.01 4.06 2.90
C LEU A 312 -8.32 3.01 3.78
N ILE A 313 -8.70 2.89 5.06
CA ILE A 313 -8.10 1.92 5.96
C ILE A 313 -8.52 0.50 5.55
N VAL A 314 -9.81 0.29 5.30
CA VAL A 314 -10.33 -1.02 4.88
C VAL A 314 -9.82 -1.40 3.49
N LEU A 315 -9.79 -0.44 2.56
CA LEU A 315 -9.19 -0.66 1.24
C LEU A 315 -7.73 -1.08 1.36
N SER A 316 -6.95 -0.38 2.20
CA SER A 316 -5.54 -0.72 2.44
C SER A 316 -5.42 -2.15 2.99
N CYS A 317 -6.28 -2.56 3.92
CA CYS A 317 -6.30 -3.93 4.42
C CYS A 317 -6.59 -4.97 3.32
N TYR A 318 -7.60 -4.71 2.47
CA TYR A 318 -7.97 -5.60 1.37
C TYR A 318 -6.81 -5.83 0.40
N VAL A 319 -6.21 -4.74 -0.11
CA VAL A 319 -5.13 -4.85 -1.11
C VAL A 319 -3.83 -5.36 -0.49
N PHE A 320 -3.53 -5.00 0.76
CA PHE A 320 -2.33 -5.47 1.44
C PHE A 320 -2.40 -6.94 1.86
N GLY A 321 -3.58 -7.56 1.84
CA GLY A 321 -3.67 -8.99 2.08
C GLY A 321 -2.83 -9.82 1.09
N TYR A 322 -2.57 -9.34 -0.13
CA TYR A 322 -1.64 -10.01 -1.08
C TYR A 322 -0.17 -9.96 -0.68
N TYR A 323 0.14 -9.28 0.44
CA TYR A 323 1.46 -9.20 1.06
C TYR A 323 1.41 -9.68 2.52
N ASN A 324 0.31 -10.28 2.97
CA ASN A 324 0.11 -10.76 4.33
C ASN A 324 0.80 -12.12 4.54
N ASP A 325 2.11 -12.14 4.35
CA ASP A 325 2.94 -13.33 4.51
C ASP A 325 3.66 -13.30 5.86
N PRO A 326 3.25 -14.16 6.82
CA PRO A 326 4.02 -14.35 8.04
C PRO A 326 5.38 -15.00 7.79
N ALA A 327 5.47 -15.80 6.74
CA ALA A 327 6.56 -16.73 6.48
C ALA A 327 7.57 -16.20 5.46
N TYR A 328 7.44 -14.98 4.92
CA TYR A 328 8.45 -14.41 4.01
C TYR A 328 9.83 -14.19 4.67
N LEU A 329 9.93 -14.46 5.97
CA LEU A 329 11.18 -14.76 6.68
C LEU A 329 11.32 -16.29 6.78
N VAL A 330 11.51 -16.97 5.65
CA VAL A 330 11.81 -18.43 5.58
C VAL A 330 13.24 -18.72 6.05
N GLU A 331 14.04 -17.67 6.23
CA GLU A 331 15.41 -17.74 6.69
C GLU A 331 15.47 -17.90 8.22
N ASP A 332 16.36 -18.78 8.67
CA ASP A 332 16.64 -19.05 10.09
C ASP A 332 17.01 -17.73 10.82
N ILE A 333 16.81 -17.65 12.14
CA ILE A 333 17.18 -16.47 12.96
C ILE A 333 18.64 -16.06 12.71
N SER A 334 19.49 -17.05 12.42
CA SER A 334 20.92 -16.89 12.10
C SER A 334 21.20 -16.19 10.76
N ASP A 335 20.27 -16.20 9.81
CA ASP A 335 20.38 -15.52 8.52
C ASP A 335 19.90 -14.05 8.58
N LEU A 336 18.94 -13.73 9.46
CA LEU A 336 18.58 -12.35 9.82
C LEU A 336 19.74 -11.57 10.49
N GLU A 337 20.68 -12.29 11.10
CA GLU A 337 21.93 -11.74 11.64
C GLU A 337 22.93 -11.33 10.54
N LYS A 338 22.76 -11.81 9.29
CA LYS A 338 23.63 -11.48 8.14
C LYS A 338 23.32 -10.15 7.47
N ASN A 339 22.57 -9.25 8.12
CA ASN A 339 22.43 -7.89 7.61
C ASN A 339 23.82 -7.21 7.55
N ASP A 340 24.18 -6.66 6.39
CA ASP A 340 25.43 -5.91 6.11
C ASP A 340 25.69 -4.73 7.09
N PHE A 341 24.70 -4.37 7.92
CA PHE A 341 24.80 -3.31 8.93
C PHE A 341 24.42 -3.83 10.32
N GLN A 342 25.45 -4.14 11.12
CA GLN A 342 25.37 -4.71 12.47
C GLN A 342 24.46 -3.92 13.43
N TYR A 343 24.26 -2.61 13.21
CA TYR A 343 23.41 -1.74 14.04
C TYR A 343 21.91 -1.75 13.67
N MET A 344 21.52 -2.29 12.51
CA MET A 344 20.12 -2.46 12.10
C MET A 344 19.53 -3.82 12.49
N SER A 345 20.38 -4.75 12.95
CA SER A 345 20.01 -6.08 13.46
C SER A 345 18.94 -6.00 14.56
N GLY A 346 19.02 -5.01 15.44
CA GLY A 346 18.06 -4.79 16.51
C GLY A 346 16.64 -4.49 16.02
N LEU A 347 16.46 -3.74 14.92
CA LEU A 347 15.14 -3.31 14.44
C LEU A 347 14.35 -4.41 13.72
N ALA A 348 15.05 -5.35 13.07
CA ALA A 348 14.44 -6.53 12.46
C ALA A 348 14.13 -7.59 13.52
N LYS A 349 15.05 -7.80 14.47
CA LYS A 349 14.88 -8.70 15.63
C LYS A 349 13.71 -8.27 16.51
N ASP A 350 13.52 -6.97 16.73
CA ASP A 350 12.45 -6.45 17.59
C ASP A 350 11.05 -6.53 16.93
N ALA A 351 10.96 -6.45 15.59
CA ALA A 351 9.72 -6.70 14.85
C ALA A 351 9.37 -8.20 14.77
N PHE A 352 10.38 -9.06 14.64
CA PHE A 352 10.25 -10.52 14.64
C PHE A 352 9.94 -11.07 16.04
N MET A 353 10.61 -10.59 17.09
CA MET A 353 10.37 -10.95 18.50
C MET A 353 9.00 -10.48 18.98
N ARG A 354 8.55 -9.26 18.63
CA ARG A 354 7.19 -8.81 18.96
C ARG A 354 6.09 -9.59 18.23
N ARG A 355 6.42 -10.21 17.09
CA ARG A 355 5.51 -11.09 16.35
C ARG A 355 5.54 -12.51 16.92
N LEU A 356 6.71 -13.05 17.24
CA LEU A 356 6.87 -14.30 17.97
C LEU A 356 6.26 -14.24 19.38
N GLU A 357 6.27 -13.10 20.07
CA GLU A 357 5.57 -12.93 21.35
C GLU A 357 4.04 -12.92 21.19
N PHE A 358 3.55 -12.58 19.99
CA PHE A 358 2.12 -12.59 19.67
C PHE A 358 1.67 -13.96 19.14
N GLU A 359 2.50 -14.61 18.32
CA GLU A 359 2.28 -15.93 17.74
C GLU A 359 2.70 -17.08 18.69
N ASN A 360 3.61 -16.86 19.64
CA ASN A 360 4.04 -17.82 20.69
C ASN A 360 3.79 -17.30 22.11
N GLY A 361 2.95 -16.27 22.27
CA GLY A 361 2.52 -15.82 23.59
C GLY A 361 1.73 -16.91 24.34
N PRO A 362 1.52 -16.77 25.66
CA PRO A 362 0.87 -17.78 26.50
C PRO A 362 -0.59 -18.12 26.10
N LEU A 363 -1.16 -17.39 25.12
CA LEU A 363 -2.49 -17.63 24.56
C LEU A 363 -2.47 -18.36 23.20
N ARG A 364 -1.30 -18.58 22.59
CA ARG A 364 -1.16 -19.26 21.29
C ARG A 364 -1.89 -20.60 21.28
N ASP A 365 -1.57 -21.47 22.23
CA ASP A 365 -2.12 -22.82 22.27
C ASP A 365 -3.63 -22.79 22.46
N GLN A 366 -4.15 -21.80 23.18
CA GLN A 366 -5.59 -21.62 23.40
C GLN A 366 -6.30 -21.13 22.13
N VAL A 367 -5.67 -20.23 21.36
CA VAL A 367 -6.19 -19.72 20.09
C VAL A 367 -6.11 -20.78 18.99
N GLU A 368 -5.02 -21.55 18.88
CA GLU A 368 -4.91 -22.66 17.92
C GLU A 368 -5.96 -23.74 18.20
N VAL A 369 -6.16 -24.13 19.47
CA VAL A 369 -7.19 -25.09 19.87
C VAL A 369 -8.59 -24.56 19.56
N HIS A 370 -8.86 -23.28 19.84
CA HIS A 370 -10.16 -22.67 19.55
C HIS A 370 -10.43 -22.58 18.04
N THR A 371 -9.44 -22.20 17.25
CA THR A 371 -9.56 -22.06 15.79
C THR A 371 -9.75 -23.43 15.11
N GLN A 372 -9.04 -24.47 15.57
CA GLN A 372 -9.25 -25.83 15.07
C GLN A 372 -10.63 -26.38 15.44
N LYS A 373 -11.15 -26.04 16.62
CA LYS A 373 -12.51 -26.38 17.03
C LYS A 373 -13.56 -25.74 16.11
N LEU A 374 -13.43 -24.45 15.83
CA LEU A 374 -14.31 -23.73 14.90
C LEU A 374 -14.24 -24.27 13.47
N LEU A 375 -13.05 -24.63 12.98
CA LEU A 375 -12.88 -25.23 11.65
C LEU A 375 -13.51 -26.63 11.57
N ALA A 376 -13.39 -27.43 12.63
CA ALA A 376 -14.01 -28.75 12.71
C ALA A 376 -15.55 -28.66 12.80
N GLU A 377 -16.07 -27.69 13.55
CA GLU A 377 -17.51 -27.42 13.64
C GLU A 377 -18.09 -26.96 12.29
N ARG A 378 -17.36 -26.09 11.56
CA ARG A 378 -17.74 -25.64 10.21
C ARG A 378 -17.70 -26.78 9.19
N ALA A 379 -16.68 -27.65 9.24
CA ALA A 379 -16.59 -28.81 8.36
C ALA A 379 -17.69 -29.85 8.65
N ALA A 380 -18.01 -30.08 9.93
CA ALA A 380 -19.08 -30.99 10.34
C ALA A 380 -20.48 -30.45 9.97
N ALA A 381 -20.70 -29.15 10.07
CA ALA A 381 -21.94 -28.50 9.64
C ALA A 381 -22.13 -28.58 8.11
N ALA A 382 -21.06 -28.36 7.34
CA ALA A 382 -21.07 -28.49 5.88
C ALA A 382 -21.34 -29.94 5.42
N ALA A 383 -20.77 -30.93 6.11
CA ALA A 383 -20.98 -32.35 5.81
C ALA A 383 -22.42 -32.84 6.12
N LYS A 384 -23.15 -32.15 7.00
CA LYS A 384 -24.53 -32.49 7.38
C LYS A 384 -25.60 -31.73 6.59
N GLY A 385 -25.21 -30.86 5.65
CA GLY A 385 -26.15 -30.13 4.79
C GLY A 385 -27.08 -29.17 5.55
N LEU A 386 -26.73 -28.78 6.78
CA LEU A 386 -27.52 -27.85 7.59
C LEU A 386 -27.22 -26.41 7.18
N ASN A 387 -28.27 -25.64 6.91
CA ASN A 387 -28.14 -24.24 6.54
C ASN A 387 -27.84 -23.39 7.80
N SER A 388 -27.07 -22.32 7.64
CA SER A 388 -26.35 -21.59 8.71
C SER A 388 -27.17 -20.98 9.85
N LYS A 389 -28.50 -21.16 9.90
CA LYS A 389 -29.39 -20.61 10.93
C LYS A 389 -29.71 -21.58 12.08
N GLU A 390 -29.45 -22.88 11.96
CA GLU A 390 -29.78 -23.87 13.01
C GLU A 390 -28.61 -24.17 13.97
N VAL A 391 -27.43 -23.57 13.75
CA VAL A 391 -26.22 -23.85 14.56
C VAL A 391 -25.99 -22.80 15.66
N GLU A 392 -26.70 -21.67 15.63
CA GLU A 392 -26.53 -20.55 16.59
C GLU A 392 -27.63 -20.46 17.68
N ALA A 393 -28.48 -21.48 17.83
CA ALA A 393 -29.38 -21.63 18.99
C ALA A 393 -28.83 -22.72 19.92
#